data_AF-A0A8S0GV96-F1
#
_entry.id   AF-A0A8S0GV96-F1
#
_cell.length_a   1.000
_cell.length_b   1.000
_cell.length_c   1.000
_cell.angle_alpha   90.00
_cell.angle_beta   90.00
_cell.angle_gamma   90.00
#
_symmetry.space_group_name_H-M   'P 1'
#
loop_
_entity.id
_entity.type
_entity.pdbx_description
1 polymer ?
#
loop_
_entity_poly.entity_id
_entity_poly.type
_entity_poly.pdbx_seq_one_letter_code
_entity_poly.pdbx_strand_id
1 'polypeptide(L)'
;MAGICGPHRLETANPERIRFHHSANVLRSRSTTLGIIEYGTDVVVDIQDTERFSSYSLSLPLCGEQELSKDGRLLRSDRGQGVIIAPTKARCWPSLETVASCRW
;
A
#
# COMPACT_ATOMS: atom_id res chain seq x y z
N MET A 1 1.61 0.78 -10.91
CA MET A 1 0.98 0.09 -9.76
C MET A 1 -0.45 -0.40 -10.00
N ALA A 2 -1.20 0.06 -11.01
CA ALA A 2 -2.59 -0.40 -11.22
C ALA A 2 -2.76 -1.92 -11.43
N GLY A 3 -1.78 -2.58 -12.08
CA GLY A 3 -1.79 -4.04 -12.27
C GLY A 3 -1.50 -4.86 -11.00
N ILE A 4 -1.21 -4.22 -9.86
CA ILE A 4 -0.86 -4.89 -8.59
C ILE A 4 -1.97 -4.67 -7.56
N CYS A 5 -2.42 -3.42 -7.37
CA CYS A 5 -3.38 -3.05 -6.31
C CYS A 5 -4.71 -2.51 -6.86
N GLY A 6 -4.94 -2.53 -8.18
CA GLY A 6 -6.10 -1.88 -8.80
C GLY A 6 -5.98 -0.35 -8.88
N PRO A 7 -7.05 0.35 -9.27
CA PRO A 7 -7.14 1.81 -9.21
C PRO A 7 -6.91 2.30 -7.77
N HIS A 8 -6.02 3.27 -7.59
CA HIS A 8 -5.77 3.88 -6.29
C HIS A 8 -5.50 5.36 -6.49
N ARG A 9 -5.88 6.15 -5.50
CA ARG A 9 -5.67 7.59 -5.46
C ARG A 9 -4.59 7.90 -4.44
N LEU A 10 -3.63 8.71 -4.86
CA LEU A 10 -2.60 9.24 -3.98
C LEU A 10 -2.95 10.69 -3.62
N GLU A 11 -2.99 10.98 -2.32
CA GLU A 11 -3.20 12.32 -1.78
C GLU A 11 -2.03 12.69 -0.89
N THR A 12 -1.73 13.98 -0.79
CA THR A 12 -0.72 14.51 0.14
C THR A 12 -1.02 15.97 0.45
N ALA A 13 -0.62 16.43 1.63
CA ALA A 13 -0.67 17.84 2.00
C ALA A 13 0.44 18.66 1.31
N ASN A 14 1.52 18.03 0.83
CA ASN A 14 2.69 18.69 0.25
C ASN A 14 3.00 18.12 -1.16
N PRO A 15 2.16 18.37 -2.17
CA PRO A 15 2.31 17.78 -3.51
C PRO A 15 3.64 18.13 -4.18
N GLU A 16 4.20 19.31 -3.90
CA GLU A 16 5.51 19.75 -4.39
C GLU A 16 6.70 18.96 -3.82
N ARG A 17 6.47 18.18 -2.75
CA ARG A 17 7.48 17.32 -2.11
C ARG A 17 7.39 15.87 -2.52
N ILE A 18 6.44 15.50 -3.39
CA ILE A 18 6.36 14.14 -3.93
C ILE A 18 7.65 13.83 -4.70
N ARG A 19 8.35 12.79 -4.24
CA ARG A 19 9.48 12.16 -4.95
C ARG A 19 9.17 10.68 -5.06
N PHE A 20 8.30 10.35 -6.00
CA PHE A 20 7.89 8.97 -6.22
C PHE A 20 9.01 8.18 -6.90
N HIS A 21 9.56 7.20 -6.17
CA HIS A 21 10.52 6.24 -6.70
C HIS A 21 10.00 4.83 -6.48
N HIS A 22 9.90 4.06 -7.56
CA HIS A 22 9.43 2.68 -7.52
C HIS A 22 10.37 1.81 -8.33
N SER A 23 11.05 0.88 -7.66
CA SER A 23 11.90 -0.13 -8.30
C SER A 23 11.38 -1.51 -7.93
N ALA A 24 11.01 -2.33 -8.91
CA ALA A 24 10.44 -3.64 -8.67
C ALA A 24 10.92 -4.69 -9.68
N ASN A 25 11.15 -5.90 -9.18
CA ASN A 25 11.44 -7.10 -9.95
C ASN A 25 10.22 -8.03 -9.97
N VAL A 26 9.82 -8.47 -11.16
CA VAL A 26 8.75 -9.44 -11.34
C VAL A 26 9.36 -10.83 -11.50
N LEU A 27 9.20 -11.66 -10.47
CA LEU A 27 9.58 -13.06 -10.46
C LEU A 27 8.45 -13.86 -11.14
N ARG A 28 8.46 -13.88 -12.48
CA ARG A 28 7.37 -14.44 -13.32
C ARG A 28 7.06 -15.90 -13.03
N SER A 29 8.05 -16.72 -12.66
CA SER A 29 7.84 -18.13 -12.30
C SER A 29 7.07 -18.32 -10.99
N ARG A 30 6.89 -17.25 -10.19
CA ARG A 30 6.23 -17.28 -8.87
C ARG A 30 5.09 -16.28 -8.75
N SER A 31 4.67 -15.64 -9.85
CA SER A 31 3.65 -14.58 -9.84
C SER A 31 3.89 -13.52 -8.75
N THR A 32 5.15 -13.23 -8.44
CA THR A 32 5.55 -12.39 -7.30
C THR A 32 6.20 -11.12 -7.85
N THR A 33 5.77 -9.96 -7.35
CA THR A 33 6.44 -8.69 -7.57
C THR A 33 7.07 -8.25 -6.26
N LEU A 34 8.38 -8.01 -6.27
CA LEU A 34 9.10 -7.46 -5.12
C LEU A 34 9.66 -6.11 -5.52
N GLY A 35 9.41 -5.08 -4.72
CA GLY A 35 9.93 -3.75 -4.99
C GLY A 35 10.01 -2.87 -3.77
N ILE A 36 10.67 -1.73 -3.98
CA ILE A 36 10.77 -0.64 -3.02
C ILE A 36 9.98 0.54 -3.57
N ILE A 37 9.22 1.19 -2.70
CA ILE A 37 8.43 2.37 -3.01
C ILE A 37 8.83 3.47 -2.03
N GLU A 38 9.11 4.65 -2.57
CA GLU A 38 9.41 5.86 -1.82
C GLU A 38 8.53 6.99 -2.35
N TYR A 39 7.99 7.80 -1.44
CA TYR A 39 7.10 8.91 -1.79
C TYR A 39 7.71 10.30 -1.55
N GLY A 40 8.78 10.40 -0.76
CA GLY A 40 9.45 11.67 -0.43
C GLY A 40 8.68 12.62 0.49
N THR A 41 7.41 12.32 0.79
CA THR A 41 6.56 13.06 1.72
C THR A 41 5.47 12.14 2.27
N ASP A 42 4.74 12.61 3.29
CA ASP A 42 3.55 11.93 3.79
C ASP A 42 2.48 11.83 2.69
N VAL A 43 1.99 10.62 2.46
CA VAL A 43 0.95 10.35 1.47
C VAL A 43 -0.19 9.54 2.08
N VAL A 44 -1.36 9.69 1.49
CA VAL A 44 -2.52 8.81 1.74
C VAL A 44 -2.80 8.07 0.44
N VAL A 45 -2.93 6.75 0.50
CA VAL A 45 -3.21 5.91 -0.66
C VAL A 45 -4.60 5.29 -0.49
N ASP A 46 -5.60 5.97 -1.03
CA ASP A 46 -6.96 5.44 -1.05
C ASP A 46 -7.06 4.36 -2.15
N ILE A 47 -7.43 3.14 -1.77
CA ILE A 47 -7.58 2.02 -2.70
C ILE A 47 -9.06 1.88 -3.00
N GLN A 48 -9.49 2.50 -4.09
CA GLN A 48 -10.88 2.47 -4.51
C GLN A 48 -11.20 1.11 -5.14
N ASP A 49 -12.36 0.57 -4.79
CA ASP A 49 -12.88 -0.69 -5.33
C ASP A 49 -11.96 -1.90 -5.10
N THR A 50 -11.82 -2.27 -3.83
CA THR A 50 -11.03 -3.42 -3.36
C THR A 50 -11.63 -4.79 -3.70
N GLU A 51 -12.65 -4.84 -4.56
CA GLU A 51 -13.38 -6.07 -4.86
C GLU A 51 -12.49 -7.20 -5.39
N ARG A 52 -11.23 -6.95 -5.77
CA ARG A 52 -10.31 -8.01 -6.22
C ARG A 52 -8.87 -7.81 -5.77
N PHE A 53 -8.62 -7.74 -4.47
CA PHE A 53 -7.29 -8.13 -3.98
C PHE A 53 -7.13 -9.63 -4.22
N SER A 54 -6.59 -10.01 -5.39
CA SER A 54 -6.43 -11.41 -5.83
C SER A 54 -5.11 -12.04 -5.40
N SER A 55 -4.23 -11.25 -4.79
CA SER A 55 -2.89 -11.64 -4.35
C SER A 55 -2.62 -11.16 -2.92
N TYR A 56 -1.60 -11.74 -2.28
CA TYR A 56 -1.12 -11.21 -1.00
C TYR A 56 -0.30 -9.95 -1.26
N SER A 57 -0.54 -8.88 -0.50
CA SER A 57 0.37 -7.74 -0.43
C SER A 57 1.15 -7.80 0.88
N LEU A 58 2.47 -7.68 0.78
CA LEU A 58 3.37 -7.65 1.92
C LEU A 58 4.13 -6.33 1.87
N SER A 59 4.03 -5.54 2.93
CA SER A 59 4.72 -4.27 3.07
C SER A 59 5.49 -4.22 4.38
N LEU A 60 6.77 -3.88 4.31
CA LEU A 60 7.61 -3.58 5.46
C LEU A 60 8.25 -2.20 5.22
N PRO A 61 7.89 -1.17 6.00
CA PRO A 61 8.53 0.14 5.89
C PRO A 61 10.04 0.04 6.11
N LEU A 62 10.81 0.48 5.12
CA LEU A 62 12.26 0.56 5.26
C LEU A 62 12.67 1.79 6.08
N CYS A 63 11.87 2.85 6.05
CA CYS A 63 12.01 4.09 6.83
C CYS A 63 10.62 4.64 7.13
N GLY A 64 10.49 5.44 8.19
CA GLY A 64 9.23 6.01 8.63
C GLY A 64 8.25 4.97 9.16
N GLU A 65 6.97 5.35 9.17
CA GLU A 65 5.85 4.52 9.60
C GLU A 65 4.84 4.34 8.46
N GLN A 66 3.90 3.44 8.63
CA GLN A 66 2.75 3.27 7.73
C GLN A 66 1.54 2.90 8.58
N GLU A 67 0.40 3.53 8.27
CA GLU A 67 -0.88 3.17 8.86
C GLU A 67 -1.77 2.49 7.81
N LEU A 68 -2.53 1.48 8.21
CA LEU A 68 -3.52 0.82 7.37
C LEU A 68 -4.85 0.89 8.09
N SER A 69 -5.82 1.59 7.51
CA SER A 69 -7.17 1.67 8.03
C SER A 69 -8.08 0.70 7.27
N LYS A 70 -8.80 -0.14 8.01
CA LYS A 70 -9.75 -1.07 7.42
C LYS A 70 -10.89 -1.31 8.39
N ASP A 71 -12.12 -0.96 7.99
CA ASP A 71 -13.34 -1.12 8.80
C ASP A 71 -13.20 -0.54 10.21
N GLY A 72 -12.65 0.68 10.29
CA GLY A 72 -12.38 1.36 11.55
C GLY A 72 -11.25 0.74 12.40
N ARG A 73 -10.58 -0.30 11.92
CA ARG A 73 -9.35 -0.82 12.52
C ARG A 73 -8.14 -0.14 11.93
N LEU A 74 -7.26 0.34 12.79
CA LEU A 74 -5.98 0.91 12.41
C LEU A 74 -4.86 -0.08 12.74
N LEU A 75 -4.10 -0.47 11.73
CA LEU A 75 -2.86 -1.22 11.88
C LEU A 75 -1.69 -0.28 11.63
N ARG A 76 -0.65 -0.37 12.46
CA ARG A 76 0.60 0.37 12.27
C ARG A 76 1.72 -0.58 11.89
N SER A 77 2.61 -0.08 11.04
CA SER A 77 3.82 -0.77 10.61
C SER A 77 4.99 0.20 10.60
N ASP A 78 6.16 -0.33 10.89
CA ASP A 78 7.44 0.38 10.94
C ASP A 78 8.56 -0.59 10.50
N ARG A 79 9.81 -0.23 10.76
CA ARG A 79 10.98 -1.06 10.40
C ARG A 79 11.04 -2.42 11.09
N GLY A 80 10.41 -2.57 12.25
CA GLY A 80 10.33 -3.81 13.03
C GLY A 80 9.04 -4.59 12.78
N GLN A 81 7.98 -3.94 12.30
CA GLN A 81 6.67 -4.54 12.10
C GLN A 81 6.12 -4.30 10.68
N GLY A 82 5.99 -5.38 9.91
CA GLY A 82 5.35 -5.34 8.59
C GLY A 82 3.84 -5.61 8.64
N VAL A 83 3.18 -5.34 7.52
CA VAL A 83 1.76 -5.64 7.28
C VAL A 83 1.63 -6.64 6.14
N ILE A 84 0.75 -7.62 6.34
CA ILE A 84 0.35 -8.59 5.31
C ILE A 84 -1.15 -8.41 5.07
N ILE A 85 -1.51 -8.11 3.84
CA ILE A 85 -2.89 -8.04 3.38
C ILE A 85 -3.17 -9.32 2.60
N ALA A 86 -4.10 -10.11 3.09
CA ALA A 86 -4.53 -11.34 2.42
C ALA A 86 -5.48 -11.02 1.25
N PRO A 87 -5.52 -11.88 0.22
CA PRO A 87 -6.51 -11.80 -0.84
C PRO A 87 -7.93 -11.84 -0.26
N THR A 88 -8.83 -11.05 -0.83
CA THR A 88 -10.25 -11.03 -0.45
C THR A 88 -11.09 -11.71 -1.53
N LYS A 89 -12.04 -12.55 -1.12
CA LYS A 89 -13.07 -13.06 -2.05
C LYS A 89 -14.21 -12.05 -2.13
N ALA A 90 -14.52 -11.63 -3.35
CA ALA A 90 -15.61 -10.71 -3.66
C ALA A 90 -16.97 -11.28 -3.23
N ARG A 91 -17.45 -10.91 -2.03
CA ARG A 91 -18.86 -10.65 -1.75
C ARG A 91 -18.97 -10.03 -0.35
N CYS A 92 -19.41 -8.78 -0.27
CA CYS A 92 -19.59 -7.98 0.95
C CYS A 92 -18.29 -7.50 1.61
N TRP A 93 -17.71 -6.40 1.12
CA TRP A 93 -16.82 -5.58 1.94
C TRP A 93 -16.90 -4.10 1.54
N PRO A 94 -17.15 -3.16 2.47
CA PRO A 94 -16.99 -1.73 2.17
C PRO A 94 -15.49 -1.35 2.24
N SER A 95 -15.02 -0.62 1.23
CA SER A 95 -13.78 0.22 1.17
C SER A 95 -12.62 -0.05 2.15
N LEU A 96 -11.44 -0.45 1.64
CA LEU A 96 -10.15 -0.34 2.39
C LEU A 96 -9.54 1.05 2.16
N GLU A 97 -9.06 1.68 3.24
CA GLU A 97 -8.31 2.94 3.18
C GLU A 97 -6.87 2.70 3.66
N THR A 98 -5.88 2.67 2.77
CA THR A 98 -4.48 2.51 3.20
C THR A 98 -3.82 3.87 3.43
N VAL A 99 -3.57 4.23 4.68
CA VAL A 99 -2.96 5.52 5.05
C VAL A 99 -1.46 5.36 5.26
N ALA A 100 -0.69 5.25 4.18
CA ALA A 100 0.77 5.13 4.28
C ALA A 100 1.46 6.47 4.62
N SER A 101 1.38 6.89 5.88
CA SER A 101 2.11 8.07 6.39
C SER A 101 3.56 7.73 6.68
N CYS A 102 4.42 7.84 5.68
CA CYS A 102 5.88 7.82 5.85
C CYS A 102 6.34 9.11 6.54
N ARG A 103 6.23 9.16 7.88
CA ARG A 103 6.79 10.25 8.68
C ARG A 103 8.32 10.20 8.63
N TRP A 104 8.94 11.30 8.18
CA TRP A 104 10.39 11.51 8.21
C TRP A 104 10.79 12.40 9.39
#